data_AF-A0A851H490-F1
#
_entry.id   AF-A0A851H490-F1
#
_cell.length_a   1.000
_cell.length_b   1.000
_cell.length_c   1.000
_cell.angle_alpha   90.00
_cell.angle_beta   90.00
_cell.angle_gamma   90.00
#
_symmetry.space_group_name_H-M   'P 1'
#
loop_
_entity.id
_entity.type
_entity.pdbx_description
1 polymer ?
#
loop_
_entity_poly.entity_id
_entity_poly.type
_entity_poly.pdbx_seq_one_letter_code
_entity_poly.pdbx_strand_id
1 'polypeptide(L)'
;MTPHPRNARIKGEPQPPNRFIFGDAVDASGLEATEYLIHTAAPAFVCRLVGNDFTEFVGRDTDAFASDLLFDPADNQSVYVCNRGLRLFDFVFSAEVPTAARLQAICDEAMHTYQRLHEAYAEREVGPRPREMRLGPTEPLPPAERSQAIRTLRDAARAAALDPMHRAGFAAQVQQALMGGDQAVFTEAQLSLLTEPAARALLVNSARDAIAFPEVVRADGSVVSFELWALPFAFSRAQGGVWWHFPLLERLETPLADALDVPEKAILWISPTLFTVDMLNERACQNLMHLASVMDAGCDFAPLDPASSRATYEAARKTQDPQLVISWLPFLVERGALPVDQARQLSRKALDAVMPLVQQAIGAEMEYGEAELFAPLPWWEALSAGVRAWNRKRLGLTVALIAGKVGGLQDLEAVAEYQPEMQGYEVGLKLQGKDELLARSPWLLVPDVAPDKDACWKDLCDCLREADIPLSETIVKLH
;
A
#
# COMPACT_ATOMS: atom_id res chain seq x y z
N MET A 1 19.28 -35.40 13.13
CA MET A 1 17.99 -35.94 12.63
C MET A 1 18.13 -37.45 12.47
N THR A 2 17.13 -38.24 12.87
CA THR A 2 17.15 -39.71 12.82
C THR A 2 16.28 -40.26 11.69
N PRO A 3 16.66 -41.37 11.03
CA PRO A 3 15.87 -41.98 9.95
C PRO A 3 14.52 -42.53 10.45
N HIS A 4 13.49 -42.47 9.59
CA HIS A 4 12.17 -43.00 9.90
C HIS A 4 12.21 -44.53 10.09
N PRO A 5 11.63 -45.11 11.16
CA PRO A 5 11.69 -46.54 11.40
C PRO A 5 11.00 -47.36 10.29
N ARG A 6 11.61 -48.48 9.89
CA ARG A 6 11.14 -49.37 8.80
C ARG A 6 9.69 -49.86 8.96
N ASN A 7 9.16 -49.89 10.18
CA ASN A 7 7.84 -50.45 10.50
C ASN A 7 6.84 -49.40 11.01
N ALA A 8 7.22 -48.12 11.02
CA ALA A 8 6.31 -47.05 11.40
C ALA A 8 5.36 -46.76 10.24
N ARG A 9 4.04 -46.83 10.49
CA ARG A 9 3.03 -46.46 9.50
C ARG A 9 3.14 -44.97 9.19
N ILE A 10 3.38 -44.65 7.92
CA ILE A 10 3.31 -43.28 7.42
C ILE A 10 1.83 -42.89 7.41
N LYS A 11 1.45 -41.85 8.17
CA LYS A 11 0.09 -41.28 8.09
C LYS A 11 -0.04 -40.56 6.75
N GLY A 12 -0.55 -41.25 5.73
CA GLY A 12 -1.15 -40.61 4.56
C GLY A 12 -2.62 -40.30 4.83
N GLU A 13 -3.18 -39.27 4.18
CA GLU A 13 -4.61 -39.01 4.24
C GLU A 13 -5.40 -40.17 3.60
N PRO A 14 -6.55 -40.56 4.17
CA PRO A 14 -7.32 -41.74 3.74
C PRO A 14 -8.20 -41.47 2.50
N GLN A 15 -8.09 -40.31 1.87
CA GLN A 15 -8.88 -40.01 0.68
C GLN A 15 -8.25 -40.73 -0.52
N PRO A 16 -9.02 -41.52 -1.31
CA PRO A 16 -8.51 -41.97 -2.59
C PRO A 16 -8.12 -40.72 -3.42
N PRO A 17 -7.06 -40.80 -4.25
CA PRO A 17 -6.74 -39.71 -5.16
C PRO A 17 -7.98 -39.34 -5.97
N ASN A 18 -8.10 -38.06 -6.32
CA ASN A 18 -9.23 -37.53 -7.10
C ASN A 18 -9.56 -38.48 -8.26
N ARG A 19 -10.86 -38.70 -8.52
CA ARG A 19 -11.31 -39.71 -9.50
C ARG A 19 -10.79 -39.48 -10.92
N PHE A 20 -10.43 -38.22 -11.22
CA PHE A 20 -9.73 -37.81 -12.43
C PHE A 20 -8.35 -37.28 -12.05
N ILE A 21 -7.32 -37.83 -12.68
CA ILE A 21 -5.94 -37.38 -12.53
C ILE A 21 -5.46 -36.99 -13.93
N PHE A 22 -5.03 -35.74 -14.06
CA PHE A 22 -4.42 -35.20 -15.28
C PHE A 22 -2.92 -35.12 -15.06
N GLY A 23 -2.13 -35.49 -16.06
CA GLY A 23 -0.68 -35.44 -15.93
C GLY A 23 0.04 -35.40 -17.26
N ASP A 24 1.22 -34.80 -17.22
CA ASP A 24 2.14 -34.76 -18.34
C ASP A 24 3.15 -35.92 -18.27
N ALA A 25 3.65 -36.33 -19.43
CA ALA A 25 4.76 -37.27 -19.53
C ALA A 25 6.01 -36.55 -20.05
N VAL A 26 7.17 -36.95 -19.53
CA VAL A 26 8.48 -36.47 -19.98
C VAL A 26 9.28 -37.67 -20.46
N ASP A 27 9.77 -37.62 -21.69
CA ASP A 27 10.65 -38.63 -22.28
C ASP A 27 12.06 -38.07 -22.54
N ALA A 28 12.91 -38.86 -23.20
CA ALA A 28 14.28 -38.45 -23.52
C ALA A 28 14.37 -37.25 -24.49
N SER A 29 13.27 -36.91 -25.17
CA SER A 29 13.13 -35.81 -26.13
C SER A 29 12.47 -34.56 -25.51
N GLY A 30 11.91 -34.67 -24.30
CA GLY A 30 11.30 -33.55 -23.57
C GLY A 30 9.88 -33.85 -23.10
N LEU A 31 9.08 -32.80 -22.91
CA LEU A 31 7.66 -32.91 -22.58
C LEU A 31 6.90 -33.49 -23.79
N GLU A 32 6.09 -34.52 -23.58
CA GLU A 32 5.23 -35.05 -24.64
C GLU A 32 4.20 -34.00 -25.08
N ALA A 33 3.80 -34.04 -26.36
CA ALA A 33 2.80 -33.13 -26.91
C ALA A 33 1.35 -33.46 -26.47
N THR A 34 1.17 -34.55 -25.71
CA THR A 34 -0.11 -35.05 -25.23
C THR A 34 -0.09 -35.19 -23.72
N GLU A 35 -1.20 -34.82 -23.09
CA GLU A 35 -1.45 -35.06 -21.68
C GLU A 35 -2.10 -36.42 -21.49
N TYR A 36 -2.17 -36.89 -20.25
CA TYR A 36 -2.81 -38.15 -19.87
C TYR A 36 -3.94 -37.90 -18.88
N LEU A 37 -5.06 -38.57 -19.10
CA LEU A 37 -6.17 -38.66 -18.15
C LEU A 37 -6.22 -40.08 -17.58
N ILE A 38 -6.20 -40.18 -16.25
CA ILE A 38 -6.45 -41.41 -15.50
C ILE A 38 -7.80 -41.27 -14.80
N HIS A 39 -8.73 -42.18 -15.10
CA HIS A 39 -9.97 -42.35 -14.38
C HIS A 39 -9.85 -43.54 -13.42
N THR A 40 -9.94 -43.29 -12.12
CA THR A 40 -9.64 -44.30 -11.09
C THR A 40 -10.86 -45.09 -10.60
N ALA A 41 -12.07 -44.67 -10.96
CA ALA A 41 -13.32 -45.37 -10.63
C ALA A 41 -13.76 -46.31 -11.77
N ALA A 42 -14.69 -47.23 -11.51
CA ALA A 42 -15.15 -48.20 -12.51
C ALA A 42 -16.05 -47.56 -13.59
N PRO A 43 -15.73 -47.68 -14.89
CA PRO A 43 -14.59 -48.40 -15.49
C PRO A 43 -13.28 -47.61 -15.38
N ALA A 44 -12.25 -48.24 -14.82
CA ALA A 44 -10.96 -47.59 -14.65
C ALA A 44 -10.19 -47.63 -15.97
N PHE A 45 -9.67 -46.48 -16.40
CA PHE A 45 -8.93 -46.37 -17.64
C PHE A 45 -7.84 -45.29 -17.59
N VAL A 46 -6.92 -45.40 -18.53
CA VAL A 46 -5.99 -44.33 -18.92
C VAL A 46 -6.25 -43.99 -20.38
N CYS A 47 -6.24 -42.72 -20.73
CA CYS A 47 -6.29 -42.26 -22.11
C CYS A 47 -5.41 -41.03 -22.31
N ARG A 48 -5.15 -40.69 -23.57
CA ARG A 48 -4.44 -39.46 -23.95
C ARG A 48 -5.42 -38.33 -24.15
N LEU A 49 -4.99 -37.13 -23.82
CA LEU A 49 -5.69 -35.87 -23.97
C LEU A 49 -4.86 -34.94 -24.86
N VAL A 50 -5.52 -34.31 -25.83
CA VAL A 50 -4.91 -33.27 -26.67
C VAL A 50 -5.88 -32.11 -26.85
N GLY A 51 -5.33 -30.90 -26.85
CA GLY A 51 -6.04 -29.67 -27.20
C GLY A 51 -5.94 -29.30 -28.67
N ASN A 52 -6.61 -28.21 -29.06
CA ASN A 52 -6.69 -27.70 -30.44
C ASN A 52 -7.19 -28.74 -31.45
N ASP A 53 -8.13 -29.58 -31.02
CA ASP A 53 -8.72 -30.61 -31.86
C ASP A 53 -9.96 -30.11 -32.61
N PHE A 54 -9.97 -30.28 -33.93
CA PHE A 54 -11.02 -29.79 -34.83
C PHE A 54 -11.87 -30.89 -35.48
N THR A 55 -11.92 -32.10 -34.90
CA THR A 55 -12.67 -33.23 -35.45
C THR A 55 -14.18 -32.95 -35.55
N GLU A 56 -14.75 -33.11 -36.74
CA GLU A 56 -16.18 -32.89 -37.00
C GLU A 56 -17.09 -33.88 -36.25
N PHE A 57 -18.16 -33.38 -35.63
CA PHE A 57 -19.22 -34.20 -35.01
C PHE A 57 -20.55 -33.42 -34.94
N VAL A 58 -21.66 -34.13 -34.72
CA VAL A 58 -22.99 -33.50 -34.66
C VAL A 58 -23.13 -32.64 -33.41
N GLY A 59 -23.33 -31.33 -33.59
CA GLY A 59 -23.47 -30.37 -32.50
C GLY A 59 -22.20 -29.56 -32.21
N ARG A 60 -21.13 -29.74 -33.00
CA ARG A 60 -19.86 -29.01 -32.84
C ARG A 60 -20.02 -27.48 -32.87
N ASP A 61 -20.83 -26.96 -33.79
CA ASP A 61 -21.03 -25.52 -33.98
C ASP A 61 -22.04 -24.90 -33.00
N THR A 62 -22.43 -25.62 -31.95
CA THR A 62 -23.36 -25.10 -30.94
C THR A 62 -22.62 -24.33 -29.86
N ASP A 63 -23.25 -23.27 -29.33
CA ASP A 63 -22.70 -22.46 -28.23
C ASP A 63 -22.71 -23.21 -26.88
N ALA A 64 -23.65 -24.15 -26.71
CA ALA A 64 -23.73 -24.99 -25.51
C ALA A 64 -22.68 -26.10 -25.54
N PHE A 65 -22.25 -26.62 -24.38
CA PHE A 65 -21.31 -27.75 -24.35
C PHE A 65 -21.89 -28.96 -25.09
N ALA A 66 -21.15 -29.50 -26.05
CA ALA A 66 -21.53 -30.66 -26.85
C ALA A 66 -20.31 -31.56 -27.06
N SER A 67 -20.55 -32.86 -27.06
CA SER A 67 -19.53 -33.90 -27.24
C SER A 67 -20.07 -35.08 -28.03
N ASP A 68 -19.18 -35.92 -28.51
CA ASP A 68 -19.52 -37.21 -29.12
C ASP A 68 -18.40 -38.24 -28.88
N LEU A 69 -18.76 -39.53 -28.92
CA LEU A 69 -17.81 -40.63 -28.95
C LEU A 69 -17.83 -41.26 -30.35
N LEU A 70 -16.78 -40.98 -31.11
CA LEU A 70 -16.57 -41.44 -32.47
C LEU A 70 -15.78 -42.74 -32.50
N PHE A 71 -15.93 -43.50 -33.58
CA PHE A 71 -15.11 -44.66 -33.87
C PHE A 71 -14.28 -44.39 -35.12
N ASP A 72 -12.96 -44.45 -34.98
CA ASP A 72 -12.03 -44.32 -36.09
C ASP A 72 -11.74 -45.72 -36.67
N PRO A 73 -12.23 -46.04 -37.88
CA PRO A 73 -11.99 -47.34 -38.49
C PRO A 73 -10.57 -47.53 -39.02
N ALA A 74 -9.80 -46.46 -39.23
CA ALA A 74 -8.42 -46.56 -39.73
C ALA A 74 -7.47 -47.07 -38.65
N ASP A 75 -7.64 -46.54 -37.43
CA ASP A 75 -6.84 -46.90 -36.26
C ASP A 75 -7.55 -47.88 -35.32
N ASN A 76 -8.78 -48.28 -35.65
CA ASN A 76 -9.64 -49.19 -34.87
C ASN A 76 -9.78 -48.75 -33.40
N GLN A 77 -10.01 -47.46 -33.18
CA GLN A 77 -10.03 -46.84 -31.86
C GLN A 77 -11.29 -46.01 -31.62
N SER A 78 -11.70 -45.92 -30.35
CA SER A 78 -12.74 -44.98 -29.92
C SER A 78 -12.10 -43.65 -29.54
N VAL A 79 -12.70 -42.56 -30.01
CA VAL A 79 -12.21 -41.20 -29.82
C VAL A 79 -13.34 -40.35 -29.27
N TYR A 80 -13.12 -39.70 -28.14
CA TYR A 80 -14.05 -38.70 -27.61
C TYR A 80 -13.63 -37.31 -28.08
N VAL A 81 -14.60 -36.51 -28.51
CA VAL A 81 -14.40 -35.13 -28.97
C VAL A 81 -15.44 -34.21 -28.34
N CYS A 82 -15.08 -32.93 -28.16
CA CYS A 82 -16.04 -31.91 -27.74
C CYS A 82 -15.81 -30.57 -28.45
N ASN A 83 -16.83 -29.71 -28.44
CA ASN A 83 -16.79 -28.40 -29.09
C ASN A 83 -15.88 -27.38 -28.41
N ARG A 84 -15.18 -27.79 -27.34
CA ARG A 84 -14.17 -27.00 -26.63
C ARG A 84 -12.75 -27.24 -27.16
N GLY A 85 -12.61 -28.00 -28.24
CA GLY A 85 -11.33 -28.26 -28.89
C GLY A 85 -10.46 -29.28 -28.16
N LEU A 86 -11.07 -30.17 -27.37
CA LEU A 86 -10.37 -31.24 -26.64
C LEU A 86 -10.75 -32.60 -27.22
N ARG A 87 -9.76 -33.49 -27.31
CA ARG A 87 -9.92 -34.87 -27.77
C ARG A 87 -9.29 -35.86 -26.78
N LEU A 88 -10.01 -36.95 -26.49
CA LEU A 88 -9.50 -38.09 -25.74
C LEU A 88 -9.43 -39.34 -26.63
N PHE A 89 -8.31 -40.06 -26.60
CA PHE A 89 -8.07 -41.22 -27.45
C PHE A 89 -7.08 -42.20 -26.78
N ASP A 90 -6.80 -43.35 -27.40
CA ASP A 90 -5.96 -44.41 -26.82
C ASP A 90 -6.47 -44.92 -25.45
N PHE A 91 -7.77 -45.20 -25.33
CA PHE A 91 -8.36 -45.71 -24.09
C PHE A 91 -7.85 -47.12 -23.74
N VAL A 92 -7.19 -47.24 -22.59
CA VAL A 92 -6.73 -48.51 -22.01
C VAL A 92 -7.53 -48.79 -20.74
N PHE A 93 -8.47 -49.75 -20.83
CA PHE A 93 -9.31 -50.17 -19.71
C PHE A 93 -8.60 -51.22 -18.86
N SER A 94 -8.68 -51.08 -17.53
CA SER A 94 -8.07 -52.03 -16.60
C SER A 94 -8.93 -53.28 -16.34
N ALA A 95 -10.25 -53.24 -16.60
CA ALA A 95 -11.14 -54.39 -16.39
C ALA A 95 -12.42 -54.34 -17.24
N GLU A 96 -13.36 -53.44 -16.91
CA GLU A 96 -14.66 -53.34 -17.58
C GLU A 96 -14.59 -52.37 -18.77
N VAL A 97 -15.03 -52.81 -19.95
CA VAL A 97 -15.19 -51.94 -21.13
C VAL A 97 -16.58 -51.31 -21.10
N PRO A 98 -16.71 -49.98 -20.98
CA PRO A 98 -18.02 -49.32 -20.97
C PRO A 98 -18.71 -49.32 -22.33
N THR A 99 -20.00 -49.03 -22.30
CA THR A 99 -20.73 -48.62 -23.51
C THR A 99 -20.30 -47.21 -23.95
N ALA A 100 -20.48 -46.90 -25.24
CA ALA A 100 -20.14 -45.59 -25.79
C ALA A 100 -20.76 -44.42 -25.00
N ALA A 101 -22.06 -44.50 -24.71
CA ALA A 101 -22.77 -43.49 -23.93
C ALA A 101 -22.23 -43.33 -22.49
N ARG A 102 -21.84 -44.45 -21.84
CA ARG A 102 -21.26 -44.41 -20.49
C ARG A 102 -19.86 -43.80 -20.51
N LEU A 103 -19.05 -44.12 -21.53
CA LEU A 103 -17.72 -43.52 -21.68
C LEU A 103 -17.82 -42.02 -21.97
N GLN A 104 -18.71 -41.61 -22.88
CA GLN A 104 -18.96 -40.21 -23.19
C GLN A 104 -19.34 -39.40 -21.95
N ALA A 105 -20.28 -39.88 -21.13
CA ALA A 105 -20.69 -39.19 -19.91
C ALA A 105 -19.53 -39.03 -18.90
N ILE A 106 -18.65 -40.03 -18.78
CA ILE A 106 -17.45 -39.93 -17.92
C ILE A 106 -16.47 -38.92 -18.50
N CYS A 107 -16.28 -38.91 -19.82
CA CYS A 107 -15.41 -37.95 -20.51
C CYS A 107 -15.93 -36.50 -20.39
N ASP A 108 -17.24 -36.27 -20.51
CA ASP A 108 -17.86 -34.95 -20.31
C ASP A 108 -17.53 -34.39 -18.91
N GLU A 109 -17.67 -35.24 -17.89
CA GLU A 109 -17.38 -34.88 -16.51
C GLU A 109 -15.87 -34.62 -16.28
N ALA A 110 -15.02 -35.42 -16.93
CA ALA A 110 -13.58 -35.20 -16.92
C ALA A 110 -13.22 -33.86 -17.58
N MET A 111 -13.83 -33.49 -18.71
CA MET A 111 -13.58 -32.23 -19.39
C MET A 111 -14.06 -31.02 -18.59
N HIS A 112 -15.19 -31.11 -17.91
CA HIS A 112 -15.60 -30.07 -16.96
C HIS A 112 -14.62 -29.92 -15.80
N THR A 113 -14.07 -31.03 -15.29
CA THR A 113 -13.06 -31.00 -14.23
C THR A 113 -11.75 -30.39 -14.73
N TYR A 114 -11.33 -30.75 -15.94
CA TYR A 114 -10.14 -30.25 -16.60
C TYR A 114 -10.21 -28.73 -16.84
N GLN A 115 -11.34 -28.22 -17.33
CA GLN A 115 -11.56 -26.79 -17.53
C GLN A 115 -11.48 -26.00 -16.22
N ARG A 116 -12.14 -26.47 -15.16
CA ARG A 116 -12.08 -25.83 -13.84
C ARG A 116 -10.65 -25.82 -13.27
N LEU A 117 -9.88 -26.87 -13.54
CA LEU A 117 -8.47 -26.94 -13.15
C LEU A 117 -7.64 -25.92 -13.92
N HIS A 118 -7.88 -25.78 -15.22
CA HIS A 118 -7.20 -24.79 -16.06
C HIS A 118 -7.58 -23.34 -15.68
N GLU A 119 -8.85 -23.09 -15.38
CA GLU A 119 -9.34 -21.82 -14.82
C GLU A 119 -8.64 -21.50 -13.49
N ALA A 120 -8.56 -22.47 -12.57
CA ALA A 120 -7.88 -22.29 -11.28
C ALA A 120 -6.36 -22.06 -11.43
N TYR A 121 -5.71 -22.70 -12.40
CA TYR A 121 -4.30 -22.43 -12.71
C TYR A 121 -4.10 -21.08 -13.36
N ALA A 122 -4.95 -20.69 -14.31
CA ALA A 122 -4.92 -19.36 -14.91
C ALA A 122 -5.15 -18.26 -13.85
N GLU A 123 -6.08 -18.47 -12.92
CA GLU A 123 -6.30 -17.57 -11.78
C GLU A 123 -5.06 -17.50 -10.85
N ARG A 124 -4.29 -18.59 -10.73
CA ARG A 124 -3.08 -18.64 -9.92
C ARG A 124 -1.86 -18.02 -10.60
N GLU A 125 -1.76 -18.11 -11.92
CA GLU A 125 -0.67 -17.53 -12.72
C GLU A 125 -0.82 -16.01 -12.93
N VAL A 126 -2.03 -15.47 -12.86
CA VAL A 126 -2.31 -14.02 -13.01
C VAL A 126 -1.93 -13.20 -11.76
N GLY A 127 -1.54 -13.85 -10.66
CA GLY A 127 -1.34 -13.17 -9.37
C GLY A 127 -2.67 -12.69 -8.76
N PRO A 128 -2.66 -12.19 -7.51
CA PRO A 128 -3.88 -11.61 -6.93
C PRO A 128 -4.38 -10.48 -7.83
N ARG A 129 -5.70 -10.44 -8.09
CA ARG A 129 -6.30 -9.35 -8.86
C ARG A 129 -5.90 -8.02 -8.21
N PRO A 130 -5.41 -7.04 -8.99
CA PRO A 130 -5.06 -5.74 -8.44
C PRO A 130 -6.31 -5.16 -7.76
N ARG A 131 -6.13 -4.67 -6.52
CA ARG A 131 -7.20 -4.00 -5.77
C ARG A 131 -7.66 -2.77 -6.55
N GLU A 132 -8.95 -2.47 -6.44
CA GLU A 132 -9.49 -1.23 -6.99
C GLU A 132 -8.79 -0.04 -6.32
N MET A 133 -8.22 0.88 -7.12
CA MET A 133 -7.68 2.13 -6.60
C MET A 133 -8.78 3.18 -6.52
N ARG A 134 -8.98 3.76 -5.33
CA ARG A 134 -9.97 4.81 -5.09
C ARG A 134 -9.31 6.14 -4.84
N LEU A 135 -9.71 7.12 -5.64
CA LEU A 135 -9.30 8.52 -5.47
C LEU A 135 -10.07 9.17 -4.33
N GLY A 136 -9.41 10.06 -3.60
CA GLY A 136 -10.08 10.98 -2.70
C GLY A 136 -10.97 11.97 -3.48
N PRO A 137 -12.04 12.50 -2.87
CA PRO A 137 -12.84 13.57 -3.46
C PRO A 137 -11.96 14.82 -3.63
N THR A 138 -11.95 15.37 -4.84
CA THR A 138 -11.13 16.56 -5.17
C THR A 138 -11.94 17.71 -5.74
N GLU A 139 -13.24 17.48 -6.00
CA GLU A 139 -14.10 18.46 -6.62
C GLU A 139 -14.40 19.60 -5.63
N PRO A 140 -14.06 20.86 -5.99
CA PRO A 140 -14.38 22.00 -5.15
C PRO A 140 -15.89 22.22 -5.04
N LEU A 141 -16.36 22.61 -3.86
CA LEU A 141 -17.73 23.06 -3.67
C LEU A 141 -18.00 24.35 -4.48
N PRO A 142 -19.24 24.55 -4.97
CA PRO A 142 -19.65 25.84 -5.53
C PRO A 142 -19.35 27.00 -4.56
N PRO A 143 -18.95 28.18 -5.04
CA PRO A 143 -18.48 29.27 -4.16
C PRO A 143 -19.42 29.66 -3.01
N ALA A 144 -20.73 29.65 -3.26
CA ALA A 144 -21.74 29.97 -2.26
C ALA A 144 -21.84 28.88 -1.17
N GLU A 145 -21.82 27.62 -1.58
CA GLU A 145 -21.85 26.45 -0.68
C GLU A 145 -20.57 26.36 0.14
N ARG A 146 -19.40 26.55 -0.49
CA ARG A 146 -18.11 26.64 0.21
C ARG A 146 -18.15 27.73 1.28
N SER A 147 -18.58 28.94 0.91
CA SER A 147 -18.65 30.06 1.85
C SER A 147 -19.58 29.76 3.03
N GLN A 148 -20.68 29.05 2.78
CA GLN A 148 -21.59 28.62 3.83
C GLN A 148 -20.99 27.53 4.72
N ALA A 149 -20.31 26.54 4.13
CA ALA A 149 -19.62 25.47 4.87
C ALA A 149 -18.52 26.04 5.78
N ILE A 150 -17.70 26.97 5.27
CA ILE A 150 -16.66 27.67 6.06
C ILE A 150 -17.28 28.38 7.27
N ARG A 151 -18.34 29.18 7.04
CA ARG A 151 -19.02 29.89 8.14
C ARG A 151 -19.60 28.93 9.16
N THR A 152 -20.25 27.87 8.70
CA THR A 152 -20.88 26.86 9.56
C THR A 152 -19.83 26.19 10.45
N LEU A 153 -18.73 25.73 9.88
CA LEU A 153 -17.66 25.06 10.62
C LEU A 153 -16.98 26.01 11.62
N ARG A 154 -16.71 27.25 11.20
CA ARG A 154 -16.14 28.29 12.08
C ARG A 154 -17.07 28.59 13.26
N ASP A 155 -18.35 28.82 13.01
CA ASP A 155 -19.32 29.19 14.04
C ASP A 155 -19.59 28.02 15.00
N ALA A 156 -19.55 26.78 14.50
CA ALA A 156 -19.61 25.59 15.34
C ALA A 156 -18.37 25.45 16.24
N ALA A 157 -17.16 25.74 15.73
CA ALA A 157 -15.95 25.75 16.54
C ALA A 157 -16.03 26.79 17.67
N ARG A 158 -16.55 27.99 17.39
CA ARG A 158 -16.79 29.02 18.40
C ARG A 158 -17.79 28.56 19.46
N ALA A 159 -18.93 28.00 19.03
CA ALA A 159 -19.96 27.51 19.95
C ALA A 159 -19.42 26.38 20.85
N ALA A 160 -18.68 25.43 20.29
CA ALA A 160 -18.09 24.31 21.04
C ALA A 160 -16.94 24.71 21.97
N ALA A 161 -16.24 25.80 21.64
CA ALA A 161 -15.22 26.38 22.51
C ALA A 161 -15.84 27.09 23.73
N LEU A 162 -17.01 27.71 23.56
CA LEU A 162 -17.74 28.39 24.64
C LEU A 162 -18.53 27.41 25.52
N ASP A 163 -19.12 26.38 24.92
CA ASP A 163 -19.99 25.42 25.60
C ASP A 163 -19.66 23.97 25.18
N PRO A 164 -19.16 23.14 26.13
CA PRO A 164 -18.87 21.73 25.89
C PRO A 164 -20.05 20.91 25.36
N MET A 165 -21.31 21.31 25.59
CA MET A 165 -22.48 20.59 25.10
C MET A 165 -22.53 20.50 23.56
N HIS A 166 -21.89 21.43 22.85
CA HIS A 166 -21.86 21.45 21.39
C HIS A 166 -20.74 20.57 20.79
N ARG A 167 -19.86 19.97 21.61
CA ARG A 167 -18.66 19.26 21.12
C ARG A 167 -18.96 18.01 20.30
N ALA A 168 -20.00 17.24 20.66
CA ALA A 168 -20.35 16.04 19.90
C ALA A 168 -20.84 16.37 18.48
N GLY A 169 -21.75 17.34 18.36
CA GLY A 169 -22.20 17.83 17.05
C GLY A 169 -21.08 18.50 16.25
N PHE A 170 -20.15 19.17 16.94
CA PHE A 170 -18.98 19.77 16.31
C PHE A 170 -18.03 18.72 15.70
N ALA A 171 -17.72 17.64 16.42
CA ALA A 171 -16.84 16.58 15.90
C ALA A 171 -17.39 15.98 14.58
N ALA A 172 -18.70 15.73 14.52
CA ALA A 172 -19.35 15.25 13.31
C ALA A 172 -19.24 16.26 12.14
N GLN A 173 -19.37 17.56 12.41
CA GLN A 173 -19.21 18.60 11.38
C GLN A 173 -17.77 18.69 10.86
N VAL A 174 -16.77 18.51 11.72
CA VAL A 174 -15.37 18.45 11.31
C VAL A 174 -15.13 17.25 10.39
N GLN A 175 -15.62 16.07 10.77
CA GLN A 175 -15.51 14.87 9.94
C GLN A 175 -16.18 15.04 8.58
N GLN A 176 -17.39 15.63 8.55
CA GLN A 176 -18.10 15.93 7.30
C GLN A 176 -17.33 16.91 6.41
N ALA A 177 -16.74 17.96 6.99
CA ALA A 177 -15.96 18.93 6.24
C ALA A 177 -14.72 18.29 5.60
N LEU A 178 -14.02 17.42 6.34
CA LEU A 178 -12.82 16.72 5.85
C LEU A 178 -13.17 15.66 4.78
N MET A 179 -14.29 14.96 4.94
CA MET A 179 -14.78 13.98 3.97
C MET A 179 -15.30 14.61 2.66
N GLY A 180 -15.63 15.91 2.66
CA GLY A 180 -16.22 16.60 1.52
C GLY A 180 -15.26 16.93 0.38
N GLY A 181 -13.96 16.71 0.53
CA GLY A 181 -12.93 16.88 -0.52
C GLY A 181 -12.51 18.31 -0.85
N ASP A 182 -13.32 19.31 -0.49
CA ASP A 182 -12.94 20.72 -0.62
C ASP A 182 -12.09 21.20 0.57
N GLN A 183 -10.78 21.05 0.41
CA GLN A 183 -9.77 21.44 1.40
C GLN A 183 -9.88 22.90 1.89
N ALA A 184 -10.46 23.79 1.08
CA ALA A 184 -10.57 25.20 1.42
C ALA A 184 -11.55 25.39 2.60
N VAL A 185 -12.54 24.50 2.76
CA VAL A 185 -13.53 24.60 3.84
C VAL A 185 -12.85 24.58 5.21
N PHE A 186 -12.03 23.56 5.47
CA PHE A 186 -11.32 23.43 6.74
C PHE A 186 -10.25 24.52 6.87
N THR A 187 -9.44 24.72 5.83
CA THR A 187 -8.30 25.65 5.84
C THR A 187 -8.76 27.10 6.07
N GLU A 188 -9.76 27.58 5.35
CA GLU A 188 -10.26 28.95 5.53
C GLU A 188 -10.99 29.12 6.87
N ALA A 189 -11.70 28.09 7.34
CA ALA A 189 -12.34 28.13 8.66
C ALA A 189 -11.29 28.31 9.77
N GLN A 190 -10.20 27.53 9.77
CA GLN A 190 -9.15 27.69 10.79
C GLN A 190 -8.41 29.02 10.69
N LEU A 191 -8.19 29.56 9.48
CA LEU A 191 -7.53 30.85 9.27
C LEU A 191 -8.42 32.01 9.74
N SER A 192 -9.74 31.88 9.58
CA SER A 192 -10.69 32.88 10.09
C SER A 192 -10.74 32.96 11.62
N LEU A 193 -10.19 31.96 12.33
CA LEU A 193 -10.12 31.88 13.79
C LEU A 193 -8.75 32.28 14.36
N LEU A 194 -7.86 32.90 13.58
CA LEU A 194 -6.52 33.31 14.04
C LEU A 194 -6.54 34.20 15.31
N THR A 195 -7.56 35.04 15.46
CA THR A 195 -7.74 35.90 16.64
C THR A 195 -8.48 35.22 17.79
N GLU A 196 -8.90 33.96 17.61
CA GLU A 196 -9.67 33.17 18.57
C GLU A 196 -8.96 31.82 18.84
N PRO A 197 -7.81 31.84 19.53
CA PRO A 197 -6.90 30.69 19.62
C PRO A 197 -7.54 29.45 20.24
N ALA A 198 -8.49 29.61 21.18
CA ALA A 198 -9.20 28.48 21.78
C ALA A 198 -10.10 27.75 20.77
N ALA A 199 -10.88 28.49 19.96
CA ALA A 199 -11.74 27.91 18.93
C ALA A 199 -10.91 27.31 17.79
N ARG A 200 -9.84 27.98 17.38
CA ARG A 200 -8.90 27.45 16.38
C ARG A 200 -8.25 26.14 16.86
N ALA A 201 -7.73 26.11 18.08
CA ALA A 201 -7.10 24.92 18.65
C ALA A 201 -8.08 23.76 18.75
N LEU A 202 -9.34 24.02 19.15
CA LEU A 202 -10.38 23.01 19.17
C LEU A 202 -10.65 22.44 17.77
N LEU A 203 -10.78 23.29 16.75
CA LEU A 203 -10.98 22.86 15.36
C LEU A 203 -9.82 22.02 14.82
N VAL A 204 -8.58 22.47 15.03
CA VAL A 204 -7.37 21.75 14.60
C VAL A 204 -7.26 20.39 15.31
N ASN A 205 -7.46 20.35 16.63
CA ASN A 205 -7.36 19.11 17.38
C ASN A 205 -8.48 18.12 17.00
N SER A 206 -9.72 18.59 16.81
CA SER A 206 -10.80 17.71 16.33
C SER A 206 -10.54 17.14 14.94
N ALA A 207 -9.88 17.90 14.04
CA ALA A 207 -9.47 17.37 12.74
C ALA A 207 -8.36 16.34 12.85
N ARG A 208 -7.35 16.61 13.71
CA ARG A 208 -6.29 15.65 14.02
C ARG A 208 -6.84 14.35 14.60
N ASP A 209 -7.80 14.45 15.52
CA ASP A 209 -8.47 13.30 16.13
C ASP A 209 -9.27 12.50 15.10
N ALA A 210 -10.03 13.17 14.23
CA ALA A 210 -10.82 12.50 13.20
C ALA A 210 -9.94 11.71 12.21
N ILE A 211 -8.74 12.22 11.87
CA ILE A 211 -7.76 11.51 11.03
C ILE A 211 -7.06 10.39 11.79
N ALA A 212 -6.69 10.62 13.05
CA ALA A 212 -5.95 9.66 13.86
C ALA A 212 -6.83 8.49 14.35
N PHE A 213 -8.13 8.72 14.53
CA PHE A 213 -9.08 7.76 15.09
C PHE A 213 -10.29 7.57 14.17
N PRO A 214 -10.10 7.09 12.93
CA PRO A 214 -11.19 6.99 11.98
C PRO A 214 -12.19 5.91 12.40
N GLU A 215 -13.47 6.22 12.24
CA GLU A 215 -14.58 5.30 12.43
C GLU A 215 -15.19 4.92 11.07
N VAL A 216 -15.27 3.62 10.80
CA VAL A 216 -15.81 3.08 9.56
C VAL A 216 -17.16 2.41 9.85
N VAL A 217 -18.20 2.88 9.16
CA VAL A 217 -19.54 2.26 9.19
C VAL A 217 -19.65 1.32 8.00
N ARG A 218 -19.77 0.02 8.26
CA ARG A 218 -19.89 -1.03 7.24
C ARG A 218 -21.31 -1.15 6.71
N ALA A 219 -21.46 -1.84 5.58
CA ALA A 219 -22.76 -2.04 4.92
C ALA A 219 -23.77 -2.82 5.78
N ASP A 220 -23.30 -3.65 6.72
CA ASP A 220 -24.12 -4.38 7.68
C ASP A 220 -24.54 -3.53 8.90
N GLY A 221 -24.13 -2.26 8.94
CA GLY A 221 -24.40 -1.33 10.03
C GLY A 221 -23.45 -1.47 11.22
N SER A 222 -22.47 -2.37 11.17
CA SER A 222 -21.42 -2.44 12.17
C SER A 222 -20.47 -1.24 12.07
N VAL A 223 -19.92 -0.83 13.21
CA VAL A 223 -18.93 0.25 13.28
C VAL A 223 -17.62 -0.35 13.77
N VAL A 224 -16.55 -0.07 13.03
CA VAL A 224 -15.19 -0.43 13.42
C VAL A 224 -14.40 0.85 13.63
N SER A 225 -13.74 0.94 14.78
CA SER A 225 -12.87 2.07 15.12
C SER A 225 -11.41 1.66 14.93
N PHE A 226 -10.66 2.49 14.22
CA PHE A 226 -9.24 2.28 14.02
C PHE A 226 -8.42 3.38 14.68
N GLU A 227 -7.12 3.13 14.77
CA GLU A 227 -6.08 4.12 14.97
C GLU A 227 -5.19 4.15 13.72
N LEU A 228 -4.85 5.36 13.26
CA LEU A 228 -3.90 5.55 12.17
C LEU A 228 -2.48 5.65 12.72
N TRP A 229 -1.61 4.82 12.18
CA TRP A 229 -0.20 4.73 12.52
C TRP A 229 0.65 4.85 11.25
N ALA A 230 1.95 5.03 11.42
CA ALA A 230 2.88 4.94 10.30
C ALA A 230 4.27 4.48 10.71
N LEU A 231 4.96 3.88 9.74
CA LEU A 231 6.42 3.74 9.74
C LEU A 231 7.00 4.86 8.85
N PRO A 232 7.77 5.82 9.40
CA PRO A 232 8.54 6.71 8.56
C PRO A 232 9.61 5.92 7.79
N PHE A 233 9.83 6.29 6.54
CA PHE A 233 10.72 5.59 5.61
C PHE A 233 11.55 6.59 4.82
N ALA A 234 12.86 6.57 5.04
CA ALA A 234 13.82 7.41 4.34
C ALA A 234 14.60 6.59 3.33
N PHE A 235 14.79 7.08 2.12
CA PHE A 235 15.61 6.41 1.12
C PHE A 235 16.29 7.40 0.17
N SER A 236 17.40 6.98 -0.44
CA SER A 236 18.03 7.70 -1.54
C SER A 236 17.55 7.19 -2.89
N ARG A 237 17.52 8.07 -3.89
CA ARG A 237 17.31 7.72 -5.30
C ARG A 237 18.40 8.38 -6.14
N ALA A 238 18.80 7.73 -7.23
CA ALA A 238 19.72 8.30 -8.21
C ALA A 238 19.00 8.93 -9.41
N GLN A 239 17.79 8.45 -9.69
CA GLN A 239 16.93 8.88 -10.79
C GLN A 239 15.83 9.83 -10.30
N GLY A 240 15.27 10.61 -11.22
CA GLY A 240 14.14 11.51 -11.02
C GLY A 240 12.83 10.81 -10.58
N GLY A 241 12.00 11.51 -9.80
CA GLY A 241 10.65 11.07 -9.45
C GLY A 241 10.57 10.04 -8.31
N VAL A 242 9.38 9.92 -7.71
CA VAL A 242 9.08 8.97 -6.63
C VAL A 242 7.75 8.29 -6.95
N TRP A 243 7.79 6.97 -7.13
CA TRP A 243 6.57 6.18 -7.20
C TRP A 243 6.01 5.99 -5.79
N TRP A 244 4.68 5.90 -5.67
CA TRP A 244 4.00 5.91 -4.38
C TRP A 244 3.16 4.68 -4.09
N HIS A 245 2.90 3.79 -5.07
CA HIS A 245 2.07 2.60 -4.87
C HIS A 245 2.88 1.31 -4.95
N PHE A 246 2.85 0.49 -3.90
CA PHE A 246 3.66 -0.71 -3.77
C PHE A 246 2.78 -1.87 -3.26
N PRO A 247 2.12 -2.61 -4.17
CA PRO A 247 1.14 -3.65 -3.81
C PRO A 247 1.68 -4.72 -2.85
N LEU A 248 2.98 -5.02 -2.93
CA LEU A 248 3.62 -6.02 -2.07
C LEU A 248 3.75 -5.59 -0.61
N LEU A 249 3.48 -4.33 -0.26
CA LEU A 249 3.52 -3.86 1.12
C LEU A 249 2.45 -4.52 2.01
N GLU A 250 1.36 -5.04 1.45
CA GLU A 250 0.34 -5.76 2.22
C GLU A 250 0.92 -7.00 2.95
N ARG A 251 2.01 -7.56 2.42
CA ARG A 251 2.71 -8.69 3.05
C ARG A 251 3.32 -8.35 4.41
N LEU A 252 3.39 -7.07 4.78
CA LEU A 252 3.86 -6.63 6.09
C LEU A 252 2.83 -6.86 7.19
N GLU A 253 1.53 -7.03 6.87
CA GLU A 253 0.46 -7.08 7.87
C GLU A 253 0.72 -8.15 8.95
N THR A 254 0.91 -9.41 8.55
CA THR A 254 1.17 -10.50 9.51
C THR A 254 2.50 -10.34 10.25
N PRO A 255 3.65 -10.12 9.57
CA PRO A 255 4.92 -9.96 10.27
C PRO A 255 4.95 -8.76 11.22
N LEU A 256 4.29 -7.65 10.86
CA LEU A 256 4.21 -6.48 11.72
C LEU A 256 3.33 -6.74 12.94
N ALA A 257 2.16 -7.35 12.75
CA ALA A 257 1.25 -7.72 13.83
C ALA A 257 1.92 -8.67 14.83
N ASP A 258 2.58 -9.72 14.33
CA ASP A 258 3.32 -10.69 15.14
C ASP A 258 4.51 -10.05 15.88
N ALA A 259 5.22 -9.13 15.22
CA ALA A 259 6.36 -8.48 15.83
C ALA A 259 5.94 -7.50 16.94
N LEU A 260 4.81 -6.82 16.76
CA LEU A 260 4.24 -5.89 17.72
C LEU A 260 3.33 -6.56 18.76
N ASP A 261 3.18 -7.88 18.74
CA ASP A 261 2.31 -8.66 19.62
C ASP A 261 0.85 -8.12 19.61
N VAL A 262 0.35 -7.77 18.42
CA VAL A 262 -1.05 -7.39 18.22
C VAL A 262 -1.94 -8.62 18.39
N PRO A 263 -3.10 -8.54 19.08
CA PRO A 263 -3.99 -9.68 19.26
C PRO A 263 -4.40 -10.33 17.93
N GLU A 264 -4.38 -11.67 17.86
CA GLU A 264 -4.65 -12.44 16.62
C GLU A 264 -6.01 -12.13 15.96
N LYS A 265 -6.99 -11.68 16.74
CA LYS A 265 -8.33 -11.32 16.25
C LYS A 265 -8.46 -9.85 15.85
N ALA A 266 -7.51 -9.00 16.22
CA ALA A 266 -7.55 -7.59 15.93
C ALA A 266 -7.10 -7.34 14.49
N ILE A 267 -7.65 -6.30 13.87
CA ILE A 267 -7.31 -5.92 12.52
C ILE A 267 -6.03 -5.08 12.52
N LEU A 268 -5.09 -5.42 11.64
CA LEU A 268 -3.98 -4.56 11.24
C LEU A 268 -3.88 -4.56 9.71
N TRP A 269 -3.99 -3.40 9.08
CA TRP A 269 -3.89 -3.25 7.63
C TRP A 269 -2.81 -2.27 7.24
N ILE A 270 -1.99 -2.65 6.27
CA ILE A 270 -0.92 -1.81 5.74
C ILE A 270 -1.43 -1.16 4.45
N SER A 271 -1.26 0.16 4.33
CA SER A 271 -1.54 0.85 3.08
C SER A 271 -0.45 0.51 2.05
N PRO A 272 -0.81 0.04 0.84
CA PRO A 272 0.13 -0.09 -0.28
C PRO A 272 0.65 1.26 -0.79
N THR A 273 0.00 2.35 -0.39
CA THR A 273 0.37 3.71 -0.76
C THR A 273 1.30 4.33 0.28
N LEU A 274 2.48 4.73 -0.18
CA LEU A 274 3.43 5.60 0.51
C LEU A 274 3.02 7.07 0.35
N PHE A 275 3.10 7.83 1.43
CA PHE A 275 2.83 9.28 1.41
C PHE A 275 4.14 10.05 1.50
N THR A 276 4.47 10.86 0.49
CA THR A 276 5.60 11.79 0.54
C THR A 276 5.22 13.08 1.28
N VAL A 277 6.22 13.88 1.65
CA VAL A 277 6.00 15.22 2.22
C VAL A 277 5.11 16.07 1.32
N ASP A 278 5.37 16.08 0.03
CA ASP A 278 4.61 16.89 -0.94
C ASP A 278 3.14 16.46 -1.00
N MET A 279 2.86 15.15 -1.03
CA MET A 279 1.49 14.62 -1.03
C MET A 279 0.73 15.00 0.24
N LEU A 280 1.40 14.92 1.39
CA LEU A 280 0.80 15.31 2.66
C LEU A 280 0.54 16.82 2.71
N ASN A 281 1.44 17.63 2.18
CA ASN A 281 1.32 19.09 2.18
C ASN A 281 0.29 19.61 1.18
N GLU A 282 0.16 18.98 0.00
CA GLU A 282 -0.75 19.41 -1.07
C GLU A 282 -2.20 19.55 -0.57
N ARG A 283 -2.60 18.69 0.38
CA ARG A 283 -3.94 18.69 0.99
C ARG A 283 -3.93 18.86 2.50
N ALA A 284 -2.84 19.35 3.10
CA ALA A 284 -2.67 19.50 4.55
C ALA A 284 -3.13 18.25 5.34
N CYS A 285 -2.70 17.07 4.90
CA CYS A 285 -3.05 15.75 5.45
C CYS A 285 -4.55 15.36 5.40
N GLN A 286 -5.45 16.21 4.90
CA GLN A 286 -6.91 15.97 4.97
C GLN A 286 -7.36 14.71 4.23
N ASN A 287 -6.67 14.33 3.14
CA ASN A 287 -6.95 13.13 2.36
C ASN A 287 -6.86 11.82 3.16
N LEU A 288 -6.10 11.80 4.26
CA LEU A 288 -5.96 10.62 5.11
C LEU A 288 -7.27 10.23 5.78
N MET A 289 -8.25 11.14 5.86
CA MET A 289 -9.60 10.86 6.36
C MET A 289 -10.27 9.69 5.61
N HIS A 290 -9.93 9.51 4.34
CA HIS A 290 -10.55 8.47 3.49
C HIS A 290 -9.88 7.10 3.65
N LEU A 291 -8.65 7.06 4.15
CA LEU A 291 -7.78 5.89 4.11
C LEU A 291 -8.44 4.66 4.76
N ALA A 292 -9.00 4.84 5.96
CA ALA A 292 -9.67 3.74 6.68
C ALA A 292 -10.87 3.18 5.93
N SER A 293 -11.75 4.04 5.43
CA SER A 293 -12.93 3.59 4.68
C SER A 293 -12.59 2.87 3.37
N VAL A 294 -11.50 3.29 2.72
CA VAL A 294 -11.04 2.68 1.45
C VAL A 294 -10.38 1.33 1.72
N MET A 295 -9.52 1.25 2.73
CA MET A 295 -8.84 0.00 3.10
C MET A 295 -9.83 -1.03 3.67
N ASP A 296 -10.81 -0.62 4.47
CA ASP A 296 -11.87 -1.52 4.98
C ASP A 296 -12.73 -2.11 3.86
N ALA A 297 -12.87 -1.39 2.75
CA ALA A 297 -13.55 -1.88 1.54
C ALA A 297 -12.70 -2.85 0.70
N GLY A 298 -11.45 -3.12 1.08
CA GLY A 298 -10.51 -3.95 0.30
C GLY A 298 -9.93 -3.23 -0.93
N CYS A 299 -9.89 -1.90 -0.90
CA CYS A 299 -9.40 -1.05 -1.97
C CYS A 299 -8.11 -0.33 -1.56
N ASP A 300 -7.39 0.19 -2.55
CA ASP A 300 -6.17 0.97 -2.34
C ASP A 300 -6.47 2.45 -2.46
N PHE A 301 -6.01 3.24 -1.49
CA PHE A 301 -6.17 4.69 -1.57
C PHE A 301 -5.16 5.30 -2.53
N ALA A 302 -5.67 6.01 -3.54
CA ALA A 302 -4.87 6.77 -4.49
C ALA A 302 -4.94 8.26 -4.14
N PRO A 303 -3.82 8.90 -3.73
CA PRO A 303 -3.80 10.33 -3.40
C PRO A 303 -3.93 11.19 -4.66
N LEU A 304 -3.54 10.66 -5.81
CA LEU A 304 -3.52 11.29 -7.13
C LEU A 304 -3.95 10.28 -8.19
N ASP A 305 -4.35 10.75 -9.38
CA ASP A 305 -4.70 9.88 -10.50
C ASP A 305 -3.57 8.87 -10.80
N PRO A 306 -3.83 7.55 -10.72
CA PRO A 306 -2.77 6.54 -10.84
C PRO A 306 -2.10 6.54 -12.21
N ALA A 307 -2.87 6.68 -13.28
CA ALA A 307 -2.34 6.64 -14.64
C ALA A 307 -1.41 7.84 -14.92
N SER A 308 -1.86 9.04 -14.57
CA SER A 308 -1.07 10.27 -14.71
C SER A 308 0.15 10.27 -13.80
N SER A 309 0.02 9.76 -12.57
CA SER A 309 1.13 9.61 -11.63
C SER A 309 2.19 8.66 -12.17
N ARG A 310 1.78 7.50 -12.71
CA ARG A 310 2.71 6.52 -13.26
C ARG A 310 3.43 7.10 -14.48
N ALA A 311 2.71 7.80 -15.36
CA ALA A 311 3.32 8.48 -16.51
C ALA A 311 4.35 9.54 -16.08
N THR A 312 4.05 10.32 -15.04
CA THR A 312 4.95 11.34 -14.49
C THR A 312 6.21 10.72 -13.89
N TYR A 313 6.05 9.65 -13.10
CA TYR A 313 7.16 8.88 -12.55
C TYR A 313 8.05 8.28 -13.66
N GLU A 314 7.44 7.63 -14.65
CA GLU A 314 8.13 7.01 -15.79
C GLU A 314 8.89 8.03 -16.66
N ALA A 315 8.39 9.27 -16.76
CA ALA A 315 9.08 10.37 -17.41
C ALA A 315 10.26 10.86 -16.55
N ALA A 316 10.04 11.08 -15.25
CA ALA A 316 11.04 11.60 -14.32
C ALA A 316 12.21 10.64 -14.12
N ARG A 317 11.96 9.32 -14.04
CA ARG A 317 13.01 8.31 -13.78
C ARG A 317 14.09 8.23 -14.87
N LYS A 318 13.83 8.80 -16.05
CA LYS A 318 14.81 8.90 -17.15
C LYS A 318 15.88 9.97 -16.90
N THR A 319 15.67 10.85 -15.92
CA THR A 319 16.60 11.92 -15.56
C THR A 319 17.46 11.51 -14.37
N GLN A 320 18.72 11.93 -14.35
CA GLN A 320 19.61 11.73 -13.22
C GLN A 320 19.48 12.92 -12.27
N ASP A 321 18.78 12.72 -11.16
CA ASP A 321 18.47 13.73 -10.15
C ASP A 321 18.55 13.06 -8.77
N PRO A 322 19.76 12.92 -8.21
CA PRO A 322 19.94 12.18 -6.98
C PRO A 322 19.36 12.96 -5.80
N GLN A 323 18.44 12.33 -5.09
CA GLN A 323 17.76 12.95 -3.95
C GLN A 323 17.59 11.98 -2.79
N LEU A 324 17.55 12.57 -1.61
CA LEU A 324 17.14 11.95 -0.37
C LEU A 324 15.64 12.22 -0.21
N VAL A 325 14.86 11.18 0.05
CA VAL A 325 13.39 11.23 0.19
C VAL A 325 12.98 10.70 1.55
N ILE A 326 12.02 11.36 2.19
CA ILE A 326 11.29 10.86 3.36
C ILE A 326 9.82 10.68 2.99
N SER A 327 9.27 9.53 3.36
CA SER A 327 7.86 9.18 3.19
C SER A 327 7.35 8.42 4.42
N TRP A 328 6.05 8.15 4.45
CA TRP A 328 5.39 7.39 5.51
C TRP A 328 4.61 6.24 4.91
N LEU A 329 4.78 5.07 5.52
CA LEU A 329 3.99 3.85 5.29
C LEU A 329 2.85 3.83 6.31
N PRO A 330 1.63 4.27 5.94
CA PRO A 330 0.52 4.27 6.87
C PRO A 330 0.02 2.85 7.11
N PHE A 331 -0.49 2.62 8.32
CA PHE A 331 -1.24 1.41 8.63
C PHE A 331 -2.32 1.69 9.65
N LEU A 332 -3.37 0.89 9.60
CA LEU A 332 -4.51 0.96 10.49
C LEU A 332 -4.40 -0.19 11.47
N VAL A 333 -4.72 0.08 12.74
CA VAL A 333 -4.89 -0.95 13.75
C VAL A 333 -6.23 -0.75 14.45
N GLU A 334 -6.91 -1.82 14.81
CA GLU A 334 -8.14 -1.71 15.61
C GLU A 334 -7.86 -0.92 16.89
N ARG A 335 -8.76 0.02 17.23
CA ARG A 335 -8.55 0.97 18.32
C ARG A 335 -8.31 0.24 19.65
N GLY A 336 -7.22 0.60 20.32
CA GLY A 336 -6.81 -0.01 21.59
C GLY A 336 -6.12 -1.38 21.48
N ALA A 337 -5.96 -1.95 20.28
CA ALA A 337 -5.29 -3.23 20.09
C ALA A 337 -3.75 -3.13 20.16
N LEU A 338 -3.18 -1.94 19.97
CA LEU A 338 -1.75 -1.68 20.05
C LEU A 338 -1.45 -0.47 20.96
N PRO A 339 -1.06 -0.70 22.23
CA PRO A 339 -0.60 0.39 23.10
C PRO A 339 0.70 1.03 22.61
N VAL A 340 0.82 2.35 22.71
CA VAL A 340 2.00 3.12 22.26
C VAL A 340 3.29 2.68 22.95
N ASP A 341 3.24 2.41 24.26
CA ASP A 341 4.42 1.97 25.01
C ASP A 341 4.89 0.57 24.57
N GLN A 342 3.95 -0.31 24.24
CA GLN A 342 4.24 -1.64 23.66
C GLN A 342 4.90 -1.49 22.29
N ALA A 343 4.35 -0.64 21.41
CA ALA A 343 4.93 -0.39 20.09
C ALA A 343 6.36 0.18 20.18
N ARG A 344 6.62 1.09 21.13
CA ARG A 344 7.95 1.64 21.38
C ARG A 344 8.92 0.56 21.88
N GLN A 345 8.50 -0.27 22.83
CA GLN A 345 9.32 -1.36 23.38
C GLN A 345 9.66 -2.41 22.32
N LEU A 346 8.71 -2.76 21.45
CA LEU A 346 8.87 -3.79 20.42
C LEU A 346 9.35 -3.23 19.07
N SER A 347 9.62 -1.93 18.98
CA SER A 347 9.99 -1.24 17.75
C SER A 347 11.12 -1.92 16.99
N ARG A 348 12.21 -2.30 17.66
CA ARG A 348 13.34 -2.99 17.03
C ARG A 348 12.93 -4.34 16.43
N LYS A 349 12.16 -5.15 17.17
CA LYS A 349 11.66 -6.45 16.69
C LYS A 349 10.77 -6.25 15.46
N ALA A 350 9.92 -5.22 15.46
CA ALA A 350 9.09 -4.85 14.31
C ALA A 350 9.92 -4.46 13.09
N LEU A 351 10.90 -3.57 13.26
CA LEU A 351 11.78 -3.12 12.17
C LEU A 351 12.58 -4.29 11.56
N ASP A 352 13.15 -5.14 12.40
CA ASP A 352 13.91 -6.32 11.95
C ASP A 352 13.02 -7.30 11.14
N ALA A 353 11.74 -7.43 11.51
CA ALA A 353 10.79 -8.30 10.83
C ALA A 353 10.31 -7.74 9.48
N VAL A 354 10.07 -6.43 9.38
CA VAL A 354 9.42 -5.84 8.19
C VAL A 354 10.39 -5.23 7.18
N MET A 355 11.59 -4.80 7.60
CA MET A 355 12.54 -4.11 6.69
C MET A 355 12.86 -4.92 5.42
N PRO A 356 13.12 -6.24 5.47
CA PRO A 356 13.39 -7.02 4.26
C PRO A 356 12.20 -7.02 3.29
N LEU A 357 10.97 -7.02 3.82
CA LEU A 357 9.74 -7.01 3.03
C LEU A 357 9.47 -5.64 2.42
N VAL A 358 9.73 -4.56 3.16
CA VAL A 358 9.72 -3.20 2.60
C VAL A 358 10.70 -3.12 1.44
N GLN A 359 11.94 -3.54 1.65
CA GLN A 359 12.98 -3.48 0.61
C GLN A 359 12.59 -4.25 -0.65
N GLN A 360 12.00 -5.44 -0.48
CA GLN A 360 11.48 -6.24 -1.58
C GLN A 360 10.32 -5.54 -2.30
N ALA A 361 9.36 -4.97 -1.56
CA ALA A 361 8.19 -4.31 -2.12
C ALA A 361 8.57 -3.06 -2.92
N ILE A 362 9.44 -2.21 -2.36
CA ILE A 362 9.91 -1.00 -3.03
C ILE A 362 10.74 -1.38 -4.27
N GLY A 363 11.67 -2.32 -4.13
CA GLY A 363 12.57 -2.73 -5.22
C GLY A 363 11.87 -3.43 -6.39
N ALA A 364 10.64 -3.93 -6.20
CA ALA A 364 9.84 -4.49 -7.28
C ALA A 364 9.29 -3.42 -8.24
N GLU A 365 9.11 -2.19 -7.76
CA GLU A 365 8.43 -1.11 -8.50
C GLU A 365 9.33 0.09 -8.82
N MET A 366 10.36 0.34 -7.99
CA MET A 366 11.19 1.53 -8.07
C MET A 366 12.64 1.23 -7.70
N GLU A 367 13.58 1.74 -8.50
CA GLU A 367 15.00 1.75 -8.15
C GLU A 367 15.26 2.76 -7.02
N TYR A 368 15.93 2.33 -5.96
CA TYR A 368 16.35 3.17 -4.83
C TYR A 368 17.71 2.71 -4.32
N GLY A 369 18.36 3.56 -3.54
CA GLY A 369 19.66 3.32 -2.91
C GLY A 369 19.55 2.88 -1.46
N GLU A 370 20.30 3.54 -0.58
CA GLU A 370 20.22 3.29 0.86
C GLU A 370 18.84 3.65 1.40
N ALA A 371 18.31 2.82 2.29
CA ALA A 371 17.02 3.03 2.91
C ALA A 371 17.08 2.77 4.43
N GLU A 372 16.29 3.53 5.17
CA GLU A 372 16.16 3.49 6.62
C GLU A 372 14.67 3.54 6.99
N LEU A 373 14.26 2.61 7.84
CA LEU A 373 12.90 2.52 8.36
C LEU A 373 12.92 2.90 9.84
N PHE A 374 12.00 3.78 10.24
CA PHE A 374 11.89 4.26 11.60
C PHE A 374 10.75 3.56 12.34
N ALA A 375 10.82 3.59 13.67
CA ALA A 375 9.89 2.89 14.55
C ALA A 375 8.41 3.20 14.21
N PRO A 376 7.52 2.20 14.30
CA PRO A 376 6.09 2.41 14.12
C PRO A 376 5.57 3.29 15.27
N LEU A 377 4.88 4.37 14.91
CA LEU A 377 4.32 5.34 15.85
C LEU A 377 2.91 5.76 15.41
N PRO A 378 2.07 6.27 16.34
CA PRO A 378 0.81 6.92 15.98
C PRO A 378 1.05 8.02 14.97
N TRP A 379 0.11 8.23 14.03
CA TRP A 379 0.31 9.05 12.83
C TRP A 379 1.02 10.40 13.07
N TRP A 380 0.48 11.23 13.97
CA TRP A 380 1.03 12.56 14.24
C TRP A 380 2.43 12.52 14.89
N GLU A 381 2.69 11.52 15.73
CA GLU A 381 4.02 11.29 16.30
C GLU A 381 5.01 10.80 15.23
N ALA A 382 4.57 9.92 14.32
CA ALA A 382 5.37 9.41 13.21
C ALA A 382 5.80 10.53 12.25
N LEU A 383 4.90 11.46 11.92
CA LEU A 383 5.22 12.64 11.11
C LEU A 383 6.28 13.50 11.81
N SER A 384 6.07 13.85 13.08
CA SER A 384 6.98 14.70 13.83
C SER A 384 8.35 14.05 14.01
N ALA A 385 8.40 12.79 14.45
CA ALA A 385 9.64 12.05 14.66
C ALA A 385 10.41 11.86 13.34
N GLY A 386 9.71 11.48 12.26
CA GLY A 386 10.28 11.27 10.94
C GLY A 386 10.93 12.54 10.38
N VAL A 387 10.20 13.67 10.35
CA VAL A 387 10.73 14.95 9.87
C VAL A 387 11.88 15.45 10.74
N ARG A 388 11.78 15.33 12.06
CA ARG A 388 12.86 15.76 12.99
C ARG A 388 14.15 14.98 12.78
N ALA A 389 14.06 13.65 12.65
CA ALA A 389 15.22 12.79 12.39
C ALA A 389 15.82 13.11 11.01
N TRP A 390 14.95 13.27 10.01
CA TRP A 390 15.33 13.61 8.65
C TRP A 390 16.08 14.94 8.54
N ASN A 391 15.50 16.02 9.08
CA ASN A 391 16.08 17.35 9.07
C ASN A 391 17.46 17.37 9.73
N ARG A 392 17.60 16.75 10.92
CA ARG A 392 18.87 16.64 11.65
C ARG A 392 19.91 15.84 10.88
N LYS A 393 19.54 14.70 10.29
CA LYS A 393 20.44 13.86 9.49
C LYS A 393 20.98 14.63 8.30
N ARG A 394 20.10 15.30 7.55
CA ARG A 394 20.46 16.07 6.36
C ARG A 394 21.35 17.27 6.70
N LEU A 395 20.96 18.09 7.68
CA LEU A 395 21.76 19.23 8.09
C LEU A 395 23.11 18.80 8.67
N GLY A 396 23.12 17.77 9.51
CA GLY A 396 24.34 17.22 10.11
C GLY A 396 25.35 16.74 9.07
N LEU A 397 24.90 16.04 8.02
CA LEU A 397 25.75 15.64 6.89
C LEU A 397 26.33 16.86 6.16
N THR A 398 25.51 17.86 5.87
CA THR A 398 25.95 19.09 5.20
C THR A 398 26.97 19.86 6.03
N VAL A 399 26.73 20.00 7.34
CA VAL A 399 27.64 20.65 8.29
C VAL A 399 28.96 19.88 8.39
N ALA A 400 28.93 18.55 8.53
CA ALA A 400 30.13 17.73 8.63
C ALA A 400 31.03 17.85 7.38
N LEU A 401 30.43 17.85 6.19
CA LEU A 401 31.15 18.02 4.92
C LEU A 401 31.81 19.40 4.81
N ILE A 402 31.15 20.46 5.29
CA ILE A 402 31.73 21.81 5.31
C ILE A 402 32.82 21.91 6.35
N ALA A 403 32.58 21.44 7.58
CA ALA A 403 33.53 21.50 8.68
C ALA A 403 34.86 20.83 8.30
N GLY A 404 34.80 19.69 7.58
CA GLY A 404 35.98 19.03 7.04
C GLY A 404 36.76 19.84 5.99
N LYS A 405 36.09 20.73 5.25
CA LYS A 405 36.71 21.62 4.25
C LYS A 405 37.29 22.89 4.86
N VAL A 406 36.63 23.46 5.88
CA VAL A 406 37.03 24.74 6.48
C VAL A 406 37.84 24.59 7.77
N GLY A 407 38.01 23.36 8.27
CA GLY A 407 38.87 23.06 9.42
C GLY A 407 38.18 23.11 10.78
N GLY A 408 36.84 23.17 10.84
CA GLY A 408 36.08 23.15 12.08
C GLY A 408 34.71 23.81 11.98
N LEU A 409 34.03 23.93 13.14
CA LEU A 409 32.71 24.56 13.28
C LEU A 409 32.79 26.01 13.80
N GLN A 410 33.91 26.41 14.41
CA GLN A 410 34.05 27.62 15.22
C GLN A 410 33.73 28.92 14.47
N ASP A 411 33.97 28.93 13.15
CA ASP A 411 33.75 30.09 12.29
C ASP A 411 32.49 29.95 11.41
N LEU A 412 31.68 28.90 11.58
CA LEU A 412 30.46 28.73 10.81
C LEU A 412 29.31 29.56 11.41
N GLU A 413 28.49 30.10 10.51
CA GLU A 413 27.21 30.71 10.83
C GLU A 413 26.14 30.20 9.86
N ALA A 414 24.91 30.12 10.35
CA ALA A 414 23.73 29.73 9.58
C ALA A 414 22.83 30.94 9.36
N VAL A 415 22.30 31.03 8.15
CA VAL A 415 21.24 31.97 7.77
C VAL A 415 20.12 31.16 7.19
N ALA A 416 18.89 31.39 7.64
CA ALA A 416 17.74 30.65 7.16
C ALA A 416 16.67 31.58 6.63
N GLU A 417 16.07 31.18 5.51
CA GLU A 417 15.00 31.90 4.83
C GLU A 417 13.79 30.97 4.70
N TYR A 418 12.61 31.45 5.09
CA TYR A 418 11.39 30.66 4.93
C TYR A 418 10.98 30.62 3.45
N GLN A 419 10.82 29.41 2.91
CA GLN A 419 10.45 29.15 1.54
C GLN A 419 9.08 28.45 1.51
N PRO A 420 7.98 29.18 1.20
CA PRO A 420 6.63 28.62 1.19
C PRO A 420 6.47 27.43 0.23
N GLU A 421 7.16 27.45 -0.91
CA GLU A 421 7.11 26.39 -1.92
C GLU A 421 7.69 25.06 -1.41
N MET A 422 8.72 25.12 -0.55
CA MET A 422 9.29 23.94 0.08
C MET A 422 8.58 23.54 1.37
N GLN A 423 7.61 24.35 1.83
CA GLN A 423 7.01 24.23 3.16
C GLN A 423 8.11 24.05 4.21
N GLY A 424 9.11 24.94 4.20
CA GLY A 424 10.35 24.77 4.95
C GLY A 424 11.21 26.03 5.00
N TYR A 425 12.34 25.91 5.67
CA TYR A 425 13.40 26.91 5.64
C TYR A 425 14.54 26.44 4.74
N GLU A 426 15.04 27.30 3.85
CA GLU A 426 16.35 27.08 3.21
C GLU A 426 17.43 27.55 4.17
N VAL A 427 18.25 26.63 4.70
CA VAL A 427 19.35 26.95 5.61
C VAL A 427 20.64 27.06 4.81
N GLY A 428 21.17 28.28 4.68
CA GLY A 428 22.48 28.57 4.14
C GLY A 428 23.56 28.55 5.23
N LEU A 429 24.69 27.90 4.95
CA LEU A 429 25.87 27.89 5.84
C LEU A 429 26.97 28.75 5.23
N LYS A 430 27.58 29.63 6.02
CA LYS A 430 28.69 30.49 5.61
C LYS A 430 29.72 30.66 6.72
N LEU A 431 30.86 31.28 6.40
CA LEU A 431 31.83 31.67 7.42
C LEU A 431 31.48 33.03 7.99
N GLN A 432 31.69 33.22 9.29
CA GLN A 432 31.49 34.50 9.97
C GLN A 432 32.20 35.64 9.24
N GLY A 433 31.47 36.72 9.00
CA GLY A 433 31.98 37.90 8.30
C GLY A 433 32.17 37.73 6.78
N LYS A 434 31.78 36.59 6.21
CA LYS A 434 31.70 36.37 4.76
C LYS A 434 30.25 36.24 4.31
N ASP A 435 29.95 36.81 3.16
CA ASP A 435 28.61 36.72 2.56
C ASP A 435 28.43 35.49 1.66
N GLU A 436 29.53 34.83 1.29
CA GLU A 436 29.51 33.65 0.42
C GLU A 436 28.96 32.42 1.16
N LEU A 437 27.89 31.83 0.62
CA LEU A 437 27.33 30.58 1.09
C LEU A 437 28.21 29.39 0.67
N LEU A 438 28.59 28.57 1.64
CA LEU A 438 29.36 27.34 1.42
C LEU A 438 28.48 26.16 1.03
N ALA A 439 27.26 26.09 1.56
CA ALA A 439 26.26 25.11 1.19
C ALA A 439 24.86 25.56 1.59
N ARG A 440 23.85 24.82 1.10
CA ARG A 440 22.45 24.98 1.49
C ARG A 440 21.85 23.63 1.88
N SER A 441 20.96 23.65 2.84
CA SER A 441 20.19 22.49 3.26
C SER A 441 18.78 22.94 3.69
N PRO A 442 17.71 22.42 3.10
CA PRO A 442 16.36 22.69 3.55
C PRO A 442 16.08 22.01 4.89
N TRP A 443 15.21 22.66 5.64
CA TRP A 443 14.67 22.24 6.91
C TRP A 443 13.15 22.25 6.81
N LEU A 444 12.55 21.06 6.71
CA LEU A 444 11.15 20.90 6.36
C LEU A 444 10.23 21.13 7.57
N LEU A 445 9.03 21.67 7.33
CA LEU A 445 7.94 21.65 8.31
C LEU A 445 7.43 20.21 8.48
N VAL A 446 6.90 19.92 9.65
CA VAL A 446 6.13 18.69 9.88
C VAL A 446 4.79 18.83 9.16
N PRO A 447 4.41 17.92 8.25
CA PRO A 447 3.10 17.96 7.62
C PRO A 447 1.98 17.87 8.67
N ASP A 448 0.93 18.67 8.50
CA ASP A 448 -0.18 18.76 9.46
C ASP A 448 -1.44 19.33 8.76
N VAL A 449 -2.60 19.21 9.42
CA VAL A 449 -3.81 19.95 9.02
C VAL A 449 -3.68 21.46 9.25
N ALA A 450 -2.77 21.86 10.14
CA ALA A 450 -2.38 23.24 10.40
C ALA A 450 -0.86 23.32 10.64
N PRO A 451 -0.03 23.37 9.58
CA PRO A 451 1.41 23.44 9.71
C PRO A 451 1.87 24.63 10.56
N ASP A 452 2.87 24.40 11.42
CA ASP A 452 3.36 25.37 12.39
C ASP A 452 4.79 25.82 12.03
N LYS A 453 4.88 26.99 11.39
CA LYS A 453 6.14 27.63 11.03
C LYS A 453 6.99 27.98 12.26
N ASP A 454 6.37 28.46 13.34
CA ASP A 454 7.08 28.92 14.53
C ASP A 454 7.68 27.73 15.30
N ALA A 455 6.96 26.61 15.37
CA ALA A 455 7.49 25.37 15.92
C ALA A 455 8.66 24.82 15.08
N CYS A 456 8.58 24.92 13.75
CA CYS A 456 9.65 24.52 12.85
C CYS A 456 10.91 25.39 13.03
N TRP A 457 10.74 26.71 13.13
CA TRP A 457 11.82 27.65 13.42
C TRP A 457 12.49 27.33 14.76
N LYS A 458 11.69 27.08 15.80
CA LYS A 458 12.19 26.71 17.12
C LYS A 458 13.02 25.42 17.08
N ASP A 459 12.54 24.39 16.38
CA ASP A 459 13.29 23.13 16.22
C ASP A 459 14.64 23.35 15.51
N LEU A 460 14.69 24.21 14.49
CA LEU A 460 15.93 24.61 13.81
C LEU A 460 16.87 25.37 14.76
N CYS A 461 16.35 26.36 15.49
CA CYS A 461 17.12 27.12 16.48
C CYS A 461 17.74 26.19 17.54
N ASP A 462 16.96 25.26 18.07
CA ASP A 462 17.39 24.32 19.10
C ASP A 462 18.49 23.40 18.54
N CYS A 463 18.31 22.86 17.32
CA CYS A 463 19.31 22.03 16.65
C CYS A 463 20.65 22.74 16.40
N LEU A 464 20.63 23.99 15.91
CA LEU A 464 21.87 24.73 15.64
C LEU A 464 22.55 25.22 16.93
N ARG A 465 21.75 25.53 17.96
CA ARG A 465 22.28 25.87 19.30
C ARG A 465 23.02 24.68 19.94
N GLU A 466 22.49 23.46 19.80
CA GLU A 466 23.18 22.24 20.27
C GLU A 466 24.54 22.03 19.58
N ALA A 467 24.71 22.54 18.36
CA ALA A 467 25.96 22.47 17.60
C ALA A 467 26.87 23.70 17.77
N ASP A 468 26.49 24.67 18.61
CA ASP A 468 27.17 25.97 18.79
C ASP A 468 27.35 26.77 17.48
N ILE A 469 26.37 26.66 16.57
CA ILE A 469 26.35 27.41 15.30
C ILE A 469 25.34 28.56 15.43
N PRO A 470 25.78 29.84 15.35
CA PRO A 470 24.88 30.98 15.33
C PRO A 470 23.88 30.91 14.17
N LEU A 471 22.62 31.25 14.42
CA LEU A 471 21.56 31.29 13.43
C LEU A 471 20.94 32.68 13.35
N SER A 472 20.69 33.16 12.13
CA SER A 472 19.89 34.34 11.85
C SER A 472 18.78 34.05 10.83
N GLU A 473 17.64 34.73 10.96
CA GLU A 473 16.55 34.64 9.99
C GLU A 473 16.65 35.79 8.98
N THR A 474 16.60 35.46 7.70
CA THR A 474 16.41 36.44 6.63
C THR A 474 14.92 36.61 6.39
N ILE A 475 14.39 37.78 6.76
CA ILE A 475 13.02 38.15 6.42
C ILE A 475 13.07 38.86 5.06
N VAL A 476 12.62 38.17 4.01
CA VAL A 476 12.40 38.82 2.71
C VAL A 476 11.31 39.86 2.89
N LYS A 477 11.63 41.14 2.69
CA LYS A 477 10.61 42.18 2.53
C LYS A 477 9.88 41.87 1.23
N LEU A 478 8.65 41.37 1.34
CA LEU A 478 7.73 41.25 0.21
C LEU A 478 7.64 42.64 -0.46
N HIS A 479 8.09 42.71 -1.72
CA HIS A 479 8.04 43.91 -2.56
C HIS A 479 6.69 44.05 -3.24
#